data_AF-J0WKJ7-F1
#
_entry.id   AF-J0WKJ7-F1
#
_cell.length_a   1.000
_cell.length_b   1.000
_cell.length_c   1.000
_cell.angle_alpha   90.00
_cell.angle_beta   90.00
_cell.angle_gamma   90.00
#
_symmetry.space_group_name_H-M   'P 1'
#
loop_
_entity.id
_entity.type
_entity.pdbx_description
1 polymer ?
#
loop_
_entity_poly.entity_id
_entity_poly.type
_entity_poly.pdbx_seq_one_letter_code
_entity_poly.pdbx_strand_id
1 'polypeptide(L)'
;MSLSTMPAELLQSVFDHFELPFLVSCAHVCHSWRQLARSHPTYWKDLYVSDESLTPSSAAFFVDRLNAGCRPESPLFLAIRCVIASPIMADLVMPEIRLHVHRAREITILFTPATTRIVFPMLHIAAPYLRCLRAHVFFPSSRPTARCTTVAPDSLRLPYT
;
A
#
# COMPACT_ATOMS: atom_id res chain seq x y z
N MET A 1 -3.02 35.91 14.26
CA MET A 1 -4.03 35.43 13.30
C MET A 1 -4.19 33.93 13.47
N SER A 2 -5.40 33.45 13.74
CA SER A 2 -5.63 32.00 13.87
C SER A 2 -5.60 31.35 12.49
N LEU A 3 -4.86 30.25 12.32
CA LEU A 3 -4.86 29.46 11.08
C LEU A 3 -6.25 28.87 10.74
N SER A 4 -7.21 28.96 11.66
CA SER A 4 -8.59 28.52 11.45
C SER A 4 -9.44 29.39 10.52
N THR A 5 -8.98 30.60 10.15
CA THR A 5 -9.71 31.51 9.25
C THR A 5 -9.20 31.50 7.80
N MET A 6 -8.27 30.61 7.46
CA MET A 6 -7.78 30.50 6.09
C MET A 6 -8.86 29.88 5.18
N PRO A 7 -9.20 30.51 4.05
CA PRO A 7 -10.09 29.92 3.05
C PRO A 7 -9.60 28.53 2.59
N ALA A 8 -10.53 27.61 2.39
CA ALA A 8 -10.24 26.22 2.05
C ALA A 8 -9.51 26.09 0.71
N GLU A 9 -9.76 27.01 -0.21
CA GLU A 9 -9.18 27.08 -1.55
C GLU A 9 -7.69 27.40 -1.49
N LEU A 10 -7.30 28.34 -0.62
CA LEU A 10 -5.89 28.67 -0.41
C LEU A 10 -5.15 27.49 0.22
N LEU A 11 -5.79 26.79 1.16
CA LEU A 11 -5.17 25.63 1.81
C LEU A 11 -5.01 24.45 0.83
N GLN A 12 -5.98 24.22 -0.06
CA GLN A 12 -5.85 23.26 -1.14
C GLN A 12 -4.70 23.62 -2.09
N SER A 13 -4.57 24.88 -2.47
CA SER A 13 -3.44 25.34 -3.29
C SER A 13 -2.09 25.12 -2.62
N VAL A 14 -2.01 25.18 -1.29
CA VAL A 14 -0.79 24.79 -0.55
C VAL A 14 -0.57 23.28 -0.60
N PHE A 15 -1.64 22.47 -0.45
CA PHE A 15 -1.56 21.01 -0.51
C PHE A 15 -1.16 20.47 -1.88
N ASP A 16 -1.43 21.21 -2.97
CA ASP A 16 -0.95 20.87 -4.33
C ASP A 16 0.58 20.76 -4.40
N HIS A 17 1.30 21.42 -3.49
CA HIS A 17 2.75 21.39 -3.40
C HIS A 17 3.30 20.36 -2.41
N PHE A 18 2.43 19.62 -1.71
CA PHE A 18 2.85 18.68 -0.67
C PHE A 18 2.90 17.25 -1.19
N GLU A 19 3.99 16.57 -0.85
CA GLU A 19 4.06 15.12 -0.93
C GLU A 19 3.24 14.48 0.20
N LEU A 20 2.94 13.18 0.04
CA LEU A 20 2.11 12.42 0.98
C LEU A 20 2.53 12.58 2.45
N PRO A 21 3.82 12.51 2.85
CA PRO A 21 4.19 12.63 4.26
C PRO A 21 3.78 13.97 4.87
N PHE A 22 3.99 15.07 4.14
CA PHE A 22 3.58 16.41 4.60
C PHE A 22 2.08 16.54 4.68
N LEU A 23 1.36 15.98 3.71
CA LEU A 23 -0.10 16.00 3.68
C LEU A 23 -0.71 15.20 4.84
N VAL A 24 -0.09 14.08 5.22
CA VAL A 24 -0.43 13.32 6.44
C VAL A 24 -0.19 14.17 7.69
N SER A 25 0.97 14.85 7.80
CA SER A 25 1.23 15.76 8.92
C SER A 25 0.18 16.88 9.03
N CYS A 26 -0.24 17.47 7.90
CA CYS A 26 -1.31 18.47 7.87
C CYS A 26 -2.65 17.92 8.38
N ALA A 27 -2.95 16.64 8.14
CA ALA A 27 -4.17 16.00 8.62
C ALA A 27 -4.24 15.85 10.16
N HIS A 28 -3.13 16.09 10.86
CA HIS A 28 -3.06 16.12 12.32
C HIS A 28 -3.24 17.51 12.95
N VAL A 29 -3.29 18.59 12.15
CA VAL A 29 -3.39 19.97 12.67
C VAL A 29 -4.77 20.25 13.27
N CYS A 30 -5.84 20.08 12.49
CA CYS A 30 -7.21 20.24 12.95
C CYS A 30 -8.19 19.44 12.08
N HIS A 31 -9.47 19.38 12.48
CA HIS A 31 -10.49 18.63 11.75
C HIS A 31 -10.68 19.11 10.30
N SER A 32 -10.68 20.44 10.08
CA SER A 32 -10.82 21.03 8.74
C SER A 32 -9.66 20.63 7.81
N TRP A 33 -8.42 20.72 8.31
CA TRP A 33 -7.23 20.33 7.55
C TRP A 33 -7.23 18.84 7.25
N ARG A 34 -7.68 18.00 8.19
CA ARG A 34 -7.84 16.55 7.97
C ARG A 34 -8.79 16.25 6.83
N GLN A 35 -9.94 16.91 6.78
CA GLN A 35 -10.92 16.71 5.70
C GLN A 35 -10.33 17.11 4.35
N LEU A 36 -9.71 18.30 4.28
CA LEU A 36 -9.11 18.80 3.04
C LEU A 36 -7.94 17.94 2.57
N ALA A 37 -7.06 17.53 3.48
CA ALA A 37 -5.95 16.64 3.16
C ALA A 37 -6.46 15.29 2.65
N ARG A 38 -7.41 14.65 3.34
CA ARG A 38 -7.97 13.37 2.89
C ARG A 38 -8.71 13.46 1.56
N SER A 39 -9.34 14.59 1.24
CA SER A 39 -9.97 14.80 -0.07
C SER A 39 -8.98 15.02 -1.21
N HIS A 40 -7.74 15.41 -0.89
CA HIS A 40 -6.74 15.77 -1.88
C HIS A 40 -6.27 14.55 -2.68
N PRO A 41 -6.14 14.62 -4.02
CA PRO A 41 -5.73 13.49 -4.84
C PRO A 41 -4.41 12.84 -4.41
N THR A 42 -3.39 13.61 -4.01
CA THR A 42 -2.11 13.06 -3.49
C THR A 42 -2.31 12.08 -2.34
N TYR A 43 -3.38 12.23 -1.56
CA TYR A 43 -3.69 11.32 -0.47
C TYR A 43 -4.12 9.94 -0.95
N TRP A 44 -4.99 9.83 -1.95
CA TRP A 44 -5.66 8.54 -2.27
C TRP A 44 -5.37 8.02 -3.69
N LYS A 45 -4.81 8.84 -4.57
CA LYS A 45 -4.66 8.53 -6.00
C LYS A 45 -3.58 7.49 -6.28
N ASP A 46 -2.41 7.65 -5.67
CA ASP A 46 -1.25 6.79 -5.89
C ASP A 46 -0.99 5.91 -4.67
N LEU A 47 -1.32 4.62 -4.78
CA LEU A 47 -1.31 3.68 -3.67
C LEU A 47 -0.33 2.54 -3.92
N TYR A 48 0.53 2.28 -2.93
CA TYR A 48 1.49 1.20 -2.94
C TYR A 48 1.35 0.36 -1.68
N VAL A 49 1.38 -0.96 -1.84
CA VAL A 49 1.41 -1.90 -0.71
C VAL A 49 2.34 -3.06 -1.01
N SER A 50 3.15 -3.44 -0.02
CA SER A 50 4.08 -4.56 -0.09
C SER A 50 3.92 -5.45 1.14
N ASP A 51 3.79 -6.76 0.94
CA ASP A 51 3.66 -7.72 2.04
C ASP A 51 4.93 -7.91 2.88
N GLU A 52 6.11 -7.55 2.35
CA GLU A 52 7.40 -7.64 3.07
C GLU A 52 7.49 -6.72 4.29
N SER A 53 6.90 -5.54 4.21
CA SER A 53 6.95 -4.51 5.25
C SER A 53 5.57 -4.22 5.84
N LEU A 54 4.60 -5.11 5.61
CA LEU A 54 3.21 -4.88 5.96
C LEU A 54 2.98 -5.13 7.45
N THR A 55 2.77 -4.04 8.19
CA THR A 55 2.30 -4.06 9.57
C THR A 55 0.80 -3.76 9.63
N PRO A 56 0.08 -4.11 10.71
CA PRO A 56 -1.34 -3.78 10.87
C PRO A 56 -1.61 -2.27 10.71
N SER A 57 -0.76 -1.42 11.28
CA SER A 57 -0.90 0.05 11.17
C SER A 57 -0.71 0.54 9.74
N SER A 58 0.28 0.02 9.02
CA SER A 58 0.49 0.38 7.60
C SER A 58 -0.64 -0.12 6.70
N ALA A 59 -1.22 -1.29 7.00
CA ALA A 59 -2.38 -1.81 6.29
C ALA A 59 -3.62 -0.95 6.56
N ALA A 60 -3.89 -0.59 7.82
CA ALA A 60 -4.97 0.32 8.18
C ALA A 60 -4.83 1.69 7.49
N PHE A 61 -3.62 2.24 7.45
CA PHE A 61 -3.34 3.49 6.73
C PHE A 61 -3.58 3.34 5.21
N PHE A 62 -3.15 2.23 4.60
CA PHE A 62 -3.42 1.95 3.19
C PHE A 62 -4.93 1.86 2.91
N VAL A 63 -5.68 1.15 3.74
CA VAL A 63 -7.14 0.99 3.61
C VAL A 63 -7.87 2.32 3.81
N ASP A 64 -7.45 3.15 4.77
CA ASP A 64 -7.99 4.51 4.97
C ASP A 64 -7.77 5.39 3.72
N ARG A 65 -6.58 5.33 3.11
CA ARG A 65 -6.29 6.04 1.85
C ARG A 65 -7.13 5.51 0.69
N LEU A 66 -7.26 4.19 0.58
CA LEU A 66 -8.05 3.55 -0.46
C LEU A 66 -9.53 3.97 -0.38
N ASN A 67 -10.07 4.08 0.84
CA ASN A 67 -11.45 4.49 1.11
C ASN A 67 -11.68 6.01 1.06
N ALA A 68 -10.64 6.85 1.11
CA ALA A 68 -10.78 8.31 1.08
C ALA A 68 -11.20 8.86 -0.30
N GLY A 69 -10.98 8.12 -1.38
CA GLY A 69 -11.50 8.46 -2.71
C GLY A 69 -13.02 8.26 -2.76
N CYS A 70 -13.84 9.28 -2.50
CA CYS A 70 -15.30 9.06 -2.45
C CYS A 70 -15.97 8.99 -3.83
N ARG A 71 -15.35 9.51 -4.89
CA ARG A 71 -16.03 9.65 -6.19
C ARG A 71 -15.84 8.41 -7.07
N PRO A 72 -16.91 7.81 -7.62
CA PRO A 72 -16.81 6.64 -8.50
C PRO A 72 -15.88 6.85 -9.70
N GLU A 73 -15.81 8.10 -10.18
CA GLU A 73 -15.03 8.51 -11.34
C GLU A 73 -13.58 8.89 -11.01
N SER A 74 -13.20 8.94 -9.73
CA SER A 74 -11.84 9.29 -9.31
C SER A 74 -10.88 8.15 -9.66
N PRO A 75 -10.02 8.31 -10.69
CA PRO A 75 -9.13 7.24 -11.10
C PRO A 75 -8.00 7.08 -10.08
N LEU A 76 -7.65 5.83 -9.76
CA LEU A 76 -6.52 5.52 -8.88
C LEU A 76 -5.49 4.62 -9.57
N PHE A 77 -4.27 4.67 -9.04
CA PHE A 77 -3.11 3.88 -9.47
C PHE A 77 -2.75 2.93 -8.33
N LEU A 78 -2.76 1.62 -8.60
CA LEU A 78 -2.42 0.60 -7.61
C LEU A 78 -1.11 -0.08 -7.99
N ALA A 79 -0.18 -0.11 -7.05
CA ALA A 79 1.01 -0.94 -7.11
C ALA A 79 1.00 -1.92 -5.94
N ILE A 80 0.87 -3.21 -6.25
CA ILE A 80 0.72 -4.29 -5.28
C ILE A 80 1.91 -5.22 -5.39
N ARG A 81 2.62 -5.40 -4.29
CA ARG A 81 3.70 -6.36 -4.17
C ARG A 81 3.31 -7.42 -3.15
N CYS A 82 3.04 -8.63 -3.62
CA CYS A 82 2.61 -9.75 -2.80
C CYS A 82 3.46 -10.98 -3.11
N VAL A 83 4.59 -11.16 -2.41
CA VAL A 83 5.55 -12.26 -2.66
C VAL A 83 5.63 -13.30 -1.55
N ILE A 84 5.26 -12.95 -0.32
CA ILE A 84 5.38 -13.77 0.91
C ILE A 84 4.06 -14.44 1.31
N ALA A 85 2.90 -13.96 0.83
CA ALA A 85 1.58 -14.43 1.24
C ALA A 85 1.23 -14.09 2.72
N SER A 86 1.54 -12.88 3.16
CA SER A 86 1.20 -12.42 4.51
C SER A 86 -0.32 -12.51 4.77
N PRO A 87 -0.77 -13.03 5.94
CA PRO A 87 -2.19 -13.04 6.32
C PRO A 87 -2.81 -11.65 6.31
N ILE A 88 -2.06 -10.60 6.71
CA ILE A 88 -2.55 -9.22 6.66
C ILE A 88 -2.88 -8.80 5.22
N MET A 89 -2.04 -9.20 4.26
CA MET A 89 -2.31 -8.93 2.85
C MET A 89 -3.56 -9.68 2.37
N ALA A 90 -3.67 -10.97 2.72
CA ALA A 90 -4.76 -11.84 2.26
C ALA A 90 -6.12 -11.49 2.89
N ASP A 91 -6.15 -11.26 4.20
CA ASP A 91 -7.39 -11.18 4.98
C ASP A 91 -7.86 -9.73 5.20
N LEU A 92 -6.96 -8.75 5.17
CA LEU A 92 -7.29 -7.34 5.41
C LEU A 92 -7.18 -6.49 4.14
N VAL A 93 -6.06 -6.57 3.42
CA VAL A 93 -5.81 -5.64 2.30
C VAL A 93 -6.50 -6.06 1.01
N MET A 94 -6.44 -7.33 0.61
CA MET A 94 -7.03 -7.78 -0.66
C MET A 94 -8.55 -7.65 -0.74
N PRO A 95 -9.33 -7.96 0.31
CA PRO A 95 -10.76 -7.72 0.28
C PRO A 95 -11.10 -6.25 0.00
N GLU A 96 -10.37 -5.33 0.62
CA GLU A 96 -10.55 -3.89 0.41
C GLU A 96 -10.15 -3.47 -1.01
N ILE A 97 -9.01 -3.93 -1.53
CA ILE A 97 -8.61 -3.64 -2.92
C ILE A 97 -9.68 -4.05 -3.92
N ARG A 98 -10.30 -5.22 -3.73
CA ARG A 98 -11.35 -5.74 -4.62
C ARG A 98 -12.53 -4.78 -4.75
N LEU A 99 -12.89 -4.07 -3.66
CA LEU A 99 -13.98 -3.09 -3.69
C LEU A 99 -13.65 -1.89 -4.59
N HIS A 100 -12.37 -1.61 -4.83
CA HIS A 100 -11.90 -0.42 -5.55
C HIS A 100 -11.27 -0.71 -6.92
N VAL A 101 -11.19 -1.98 -7.36
CA VAL A 101 -10.65 -2.34 -8.69
C VAL A 101 -11.41 -1.64 -9.83
N HIS A 102 -12.71 -1.43 -9.67
CA HIS A 102 -13.57 -0.85 -10.71
C HIS A 102 -13.14 0.56 -11.16
N ARG A 103 -12.44 1.32 -10.31
CA ARG A 103 -11.94 2.67 -10.57
C ARG A 103 -10.43 2.73 -10.83
N ALA A 104 -9.75 1.59 -10.81
CA ALA A 104 -8.33 1.54 -11.07
C ALA A 104 -8.06 1.87 -12.54
N ARG A 105 -7.21 2.87 -12.77
CA ARG A 105 -6.75 3.25 -14.10
C ARG A 105 -5.49 2.50 -14.50
N GLU A 106 -4.64 2.21 -13.52
CA GLU A 106 -3.45 1.40 -13.67
C GLU A 106 -3.30 0.46 -12.49
N ILE A 107 -2.99 -0.80 -12.78
CA ILE A 107 -2.67 -1.80 -11.78
C ILE A 107 -1.33 -2.42 -12.15
N THR A 108 -0.37 -2.32 -11.23
CA THR A 108 0.91 -3.03 -11.29
C THR A 108 0.95 -4.05 -10.16
N ILE A 109 1.28 -5.29 -10.50
CA ILE A 109 1.28 -6.41 -9.56
C ILE A 109 2.62 -7.13 -9.68
N LEU A 110 3.30 -7.32 -8.55
CA LEU A 110 4.42 -8.23 -8.42
C LEU A 110 4.02 -9.37 -7.49
N PHE A 111 4.04 -10.61 -7.98
CA PHE A 111 3.60 -11.78 -7.22
C PHE A 111 4.41 -13.04 -7.52
N THR A 112 4.31 -14.05 -6.66
CA THR A 112 4.94 -15.36 -6.85
C THR A 112 3.87 -16.41 -7.22
N PRO A 113 4.26 -17.58 -7.76
CA PRO A 113 3.31 -18.67 -7.95
C PRO A 113 2.53 -19.04 -6.67
N ALA A 114 3.16 -18.91 -5.50
CA ALA A 114 2.52 -19.19 -4.21
C ALA A 114 1.43 -18.16 -3.83
N THR A 115 1.61 -16.88 -4.18
CA THR A 115 0.65 -15.81 -3.88
C THR A 115 -0.41 -15.59 -4.95
N THR A 116 -0.37 -16.38 -6.03
CA THR A 116 -1.32 -16.28 -7.16
C THR A 116 -2.78 -16.34 -6.70
N ARG A 117 -3.10 -17.22 -5.73
CA ARG A 117 -4.46 -17.38 -5.19
C ARG A 117 -4.98 -16.14 -4.45
N ILE A 118 -4.09 -15.30 -3.92
CA ILE A 118 -4.45 -14.08 -3.19
C ILE A 118 -4.80 -12.96 -4.17
N VAL A 119 -4.01 -12.83 -5.25
CA VAL A 119 -4.13 -11.72 -6.20
C VAL A 119 -5.18 -12.00 -7.29
N PHE A 120 -5.21 -13.20 -7.85
CA PHE A 120 -6.04 -13.51 -9.04
C PHE A 120 -7.54 -13.23 -8.87
N PRO A 121 -8.17 -13.42 -7.69
CA PRO A 121 -9.58 -13.08 -7.50
C PRO A 121 -9.91 -11.62 -7.82
N MET A 122 -8.96 -10.69 -7.67
CA MET A 122 -9.19 -9.27 -7.97
C MET A 122 -9.22 -9.00 -9.49
N LEU A 123 -8.54 -9.83 -10.29
CA LEU A 123 -8.48 -9.69 -11.75
C LEU A 123 -9.79 -10.12 -12.44
N HIS A 124 -10.68 -10.80 -11.72
CA HIS A 124 -12.00 -11.18 -12.22
C HIS A 124 -13.04 -10.07 -12.07
N ILE A 125 -12.68 -8.96 -11.43
CA ILE A 125 -13.58 -7.82 -11.18
C ILE A 125 -13.53 -6.89 -12.39
N ALA A 126 -14.69 -6.46 -12.86
CA ALA A 126 -14.78 -5.50 -13.95
C ALA A 126 -14.08 -4.18 -13.59
N ALA A 127 -13.14 -3.76 -14.44
CA ALA A 127 -12.36 -2.53 -14.29
C ALA A 127 -12.55 -1.63 -15.51
N PRO A 128 -13.71 -0.96 -15.65
CA PRO A 128 -14.07 -0.19 -16.86
C PRO A 128 -13.11 0.96 -17.18
N TYR A 129 -12.39 1.48 -16.18
CA TYR A 129 -11.42 2.57 -16.35
C TYR A 129 -9.97 2.09 -16.52
N LEU A 130 -9.72 0.78 -16.50
CA LEU A 130 -8.38 0.22 -16.55
C LEU A 130 -7.76 0.44 -17.93
N ARG A 131 -6.63 1.16 -17.95
CA ARG A 131 -5.86 1.43 -19.17
C ARG A 131 -4.56 0.65 -19.23
N CYS A 132 -4.01 0.26 -18.08
CA CYS A 132 -2.74 -0.42 -17.98
C CYS A 132 -2.80 -1.49 -16.89
N LEU A 133 -2.50 -2.73 -17.26
CA LEU A 133 -2.31 -3.84 -16.33
C LEU A 133 -0.90 -4.39 -16.53
N ARG A 134 -0.09 -4.35 -15.49
CA ARG A 134 1.26 -4.94 -15.46
C ARG A 134 1.29 -6.03 -14.42
N ALA A 135 1.59 -7.25 -14.85
CA ALA A 135 1.69 -8.41 -13.99
C ALA A 135 3.11 -8.98 -14.11
N HIS A 136 3.84 -8.94 -13.01
CA HIS A 136 5.20 -9.44 -12.90
C HIS A 136 5.20 -10.67 -12.01
N VAL A 137 5.65 -11.80 -12.57
CA VAL A 137 5.85 -13.02 -11.80
C VAL A 137 7.29 -13.06 -11.30
N PHE A 138 7.45 -12.97 -9.99
CA PHE A 138 8.73 -13.19 -9.33
C PHE A 138 8.90 -14.69 -9.11
N PHE A 139 9.92 -15.25 -9.77
CA PHE A 139 10.40 -16.59 -9.45
C PHE A 139 11.54 -16.39 -8.46
N PRO A 140 11.36 -16.65 -7.15
CA PRO A 140 12.49 -16.69 -6.25
C PRO A 140 13.43 -17.74 -6.82
N SER A 141 14.59 -17.30 -7.33
CA SER A 141 15.62 -18.22 -7.77
C SER A 141 15.85 -19.17 -6.61
N SER A 142 15.52 -20.45 -6.79
CA SER A 142 15.82 -21.49 -5.83
C SER A 142 17.31 -21.41 -5.57
N ARG A 143 17.72 -20.73 -4.48
CA ARG A 143 19.11 -20.83 -4.05
C ARG A 143 19.33 -22.30 -3.72
N PRO A 144 20.43 -22.89 -4.22
CA PRO A 144 20.68 -24.31 -4.13
C PRO A 144 20.65 -24.72 -2.66
N THR A 145 19.91 -25.78 -2.37
CA THR A 145 19.89 -26.48 -1.10
C THR A 145 21.28 -27.06 -0.84
N ALA A 146 22.22 -26.22 -0.43
CA ALA A 146 23.54 -26.60 0.04
C ALA A 146 23.76 -25.95 1.41
N ARG A 147 22.94 -26.34 2.39
CA ARG A 147 23.43 -26.42 3.76
C ARG A 147 23.97 -27.84 3.94
N CYS A 148 25.24 -27.97 3.59
CA CYS A 148 26.09 -29.07 4.01
C CYS A 148 26.02 -29.14 5.54
N THR A 149 25.47 -30.23 6.04
CA THR A 149 25.60 -30.67 7.44
C THR A 149 27.06 -31.01 7.68
N THR A 150 27.84 -30.05 8.15
CA THR A 150 29.10 -30.36 8.85
C THR A 150 28.83 -30.21 10.34
N VAL A 151 28.52 -31.35 10.95
CA VAL A 151 28.67 -31.60 12.39
C VAL A 151 30.15 -31.42 12.71
N ALA A 152 30.52 -30.55 13.66
CA ALA A 152 30.97 -30.89 15.03
C ALA A 152 31.85 -29.73 15.56
N PRO A 153 32.31 -29.74 16.82
CA PRO A 153 31.64 -30.01 18.09
C PRO A 153 31.79 -28.83 19.08
N ASP A 154 31.16 -28.98 20.25
CA ASP A 154 31.38 -28.26 21.51
C ASP A 154 32.74 -27.55 21.65
N SER A 155 32.73 -26.25 21.97
CA SER A 155 33.41 -25.74 23.18
C SER A 155 33.23 -24.22 23.41
N LEU A 156 32.60 -23.92 24.55
CA LEU A 156 33.10 -23.03 25.61
C LEU A 156 33.08 -21.49 25.42
N ARG A 157 32.15 -20.90 26.20
CA ARG A 157 32.34 -19.78 27.17
C ARG A 157 32.34 -18.33 26.68
N LEU A 158 31.25 -17.63 27.06
CA LEU A 158 31.23 -16.28 27.65
C LEU A 158 32.10 -16.26 28.93
N PRO A 159 32.69 -15.13 29.39
CA PRO A 159 31.92 -13.92 29.75
C PRO A 159 32.59 -12.53 29.56
N TYR A 160 31.69 -11.54 29.53
CA TYR A 160 31.77 -10.16 30.06
C TYR A 160 33.15 -9.53 30.32
N THR A 161 33.40 -8.40 29.65
CA THR A 161 33.56 -7.07 30.28
C THR A 161 33.32 -5.97 29.26
#